data_AF-A0A2E1NR39-F1
#
_entry.id   AF-A0A2E1NR39-F1
#
_cell.length_a   1.000
_cell.length_b   1.000
_cell.length_c   1.000
_cell.angle_alpha   90.00
_cell.angle_beta   90.00
_cell.angle_gamma   90.00
#
_symmetry.space_group_name_H-M   'P 1'
#
loop_
_entity.id
_entity.type
_entity.pdbx_description
1 polymer ?
#
loop_
_entity_poly.entity_id
_entity_poly.type
_entity_poly.pdbx_seq_one_letter_code
_entity_poly.pdbx_strand_id
1 'polypeptide(L)'
;MTRLLFLWVLLVAPLTHAQQSERFDNYELHYSIVYSTFLTPQVAADFGLPRGKDKAMLTLSVRDAEAGDIQGRPMAISGRSWDLINGGPMEIKEVREGRATYYLVPFEFLDQEYRFFEFTFTPEGSDTSYDYKFKTQLWRQE
;
A
#
# COMPACT_ATOMS: atom_id res chain seq x y z
N MET A 1 -5.71 55.29 -15.37
CA MET A 1 -5.94 55.16 -13.91
C MET A 1 -7.15 54.24 -13.77
N THR A 2 -7.15 53.02 -13.22
CA THR A 2 -6.26 52.41 -12.24
C THR A 2 -6.57 50.90 -12.20
N ARG A 3 -5.51 50.08 -12.32
CA ARG A 3 -5.30 48.74 -11.71
C ARG A 3 -6.17 47.55 -12.13
N LEU A 4 -5.60 46.80 -13.07
CA LEU A 4 -5.49 45.34 -13.11
C LEU A 4 -5.45 44.73 -11.68
N LEU A 5 -6.40 43.86 -11.35
CA LEU A 5 -6.35 43.03 -10.14
C LEU A 5 -6.46 41.57 -10.58
N PHE A 6 -5.31 40.97 -10.86
CA PHE A 6 -5.13 39.56 -11.14
C PHE A 6 -5.32 38.80 -9.82
N LEU A 7 -6.50 38.23 -9.58
CA LEU A 7 -6.76 37.39 -8.42
C LEU A 7 -6.18 36.00 -8.71
N TRP A 8 -4.98 35.75 -8.18
CA TRP A 8 -4.35 34.43 -8.14
C TRP A 8 -5.18 33.52 -7.22
N VAL A 9 -6.03 32.67 -7.81
CA VAL A 9 -6.61 31.53 -7.10
C VAL A 9 -5.50 30.50 -6.92
N LEU A 10 -4.99 30.39 -5.69
CA LEU A 10 -4.16 29.25 -5.31
C LEU A 10 -5.06 28.01 -5.28
N LEU A 11 -4.79 27.10 -6.22
CA LEU A 11 -5.39 25.78 -6.24
C LEU A 11 -4.84 25.00 -5.04
N VAL A 12 -5.60 24.89 -3.96
CA VAL A 12 -5.31 23.95 -2.88
C VAL A 12 -5.65 22.56 -3.42
N ALA A 13 -4.67 21.89 -4.02
CA ALA A 13 -4.83 20.49 -4.39
C ALA A 13 -4.94 19.66 -3.09
N PRO A 14 -5.95 18.80 -2.95
CA PRO A 14 -5.97 17.84 -1.84
C PRO A 14 -4.71 16.96 -1.95
N LEU A 15 -4.03 16.73 -0.82
CA LEU A 15 -3.01 15.70 -0.70
C LEU A 15 -3.70 14.35 -0.87
N THR A 16 -3.81 13.88 -2.10
CA THR A 16 -4.28 12.52 -2.37
C THR A 16 -3.22 11.56 -1.83
N HIS A 17 -3.63 10.58 -1.01
CA HIS A 17 -2.79 9.43 -0.72
C HIS A 17 -2.55 8.71 -2.05
N ALA A 18 -1.42 9.00 -2.68
CA ALA A 18 -1.09 8.44 -3.98
C ALA A 18 -0.79 6.95 -3.82
N GLN A 19 -1.70 6.11 -4.32
CA GLN A 19 -1.40 4.72 -4.61
C GLN A 19 -0.18 4.68 -5.54
N GLN A 20 0.82 3.88 -5.18
CA GLN A 20 2.05 3.75 -5.94
C GLN A 20 2.00 2.47 -6.77
N SER A 21 2.68 2.46 -7.92
CA SER A 21 2.85 1.26 -8.71
C SER A 21 4.25 1.14 -9.29
N GLU A 22 4.67 -0.10 -9.51
CA GLU A 22 5.93 -0.47 -10.15
C GLU A 22 5.67 -1.55 -11.20
N ARG A 23 6.30 -1.43 -12.38
CA ARG A 23 6.11 -2.39 -13.48
C ARG A 23 7.22 -3.44 -13.49
N PHE A 24 6.81 -4.68 -13.73
CA PHE A 24 7.65 -5.87 -13.79
C PHE A 24 7.24 -6.69 -15.02
N ASP A 25 7.95 -6.51 -16.13
CA ASP A 25 7.58 -7.08 -17.43
C ASP A 25 6.10 -6.80 -17.79
N ASN A 26 5.28 -7.85 -17.83
CA ASN A 26 3.84 -7.80 -18.15
C ASN A 26 2.97 -7.54 -16.92
N TYR A 27 3.56 -7.33 -15.75
CA TYR A 27 2.86 -7.15 -14.49
C TYR A 27 3.04 -5.75 -13.94
N GLU A 28 2.04 -5.27 -13.22
CA GLU A 28 2.10 -4.02 -12.48
C GLU A 28 1.73 -4.30 -11.02
N LEU A 29 2.69 -4.07 -10.12
CA LEU A 29 2.51 -4.16 -8.68
C LEU A 29 1.98 -2.82 -8.18
N HIS A 30 0.77 -2.81 -7.64
CA HIS A 30 0.20 -1.69 -6.90
C HIS A 30 0.43 -1.88 -5.42
N TYR A 31 0.91 -0.83 -4.75
CA TYR A 31 1.13 -0.84 -3.32
C TYR A 31 0.72 0.49 -2.69
N SER A 32 0.22 0.42 -1.46
CA SER A 32 -0.13 1.61 -0.69
C SER A 32 -0.05 1.34 0.80
N ILE A 33 0.12 2.40 1.57
CA ILE A 33 0.07 2.36 3.02
C ILE A 33 -1.25 2.99 3.47
N VAL A 34 -2.03 2.24 4.24
CA VAL A 34 -3.31 2.68 4.79
C VAL A 34 -3.23 2.67 6.31
N TYR A 35 -3.50 3.82 6.93
CA TYR A 35 -3.62 3.91 8.38
C TYR A 35 -4.93 3.25 8.84
N SER A 36 -4.86 2.42 9.88
CA SER A 36 -6.03 1.71 10.41
C SER A 36 -7.11 2.63 11.01
N THR A 37 -6.74 3.87 11.34
CA THR A 37 -7.67 4.91 11.79
C THR A 37 -8.71 5.26 10.72
N PHE A 38 -8.33 5.16 9.43
CA PHE A 38 -9.23 5.42 8.31
C PHE A 38 -10.19 4.27 8.00
N LEU A 39 -9.93 3.07 8.55
CA LEU A 39 -10.86 1.96 8.44
C LEU A 39 -12.05 2.18 9.37
N THR A 40 -13.25 1.85 8.88
CA THR A 40 -14.42 1.76 9.74
C THR A 40 -14.23 0.60 10.74
N PRO A 41 -14.86 0.65 11.93
CA PRO A 41 -14.79 -0.45 12.88
C PRO A 41 -15.23 -1.79 12.28
N GLN A 42 -16.25 -1.77 11.42
CA GLN A 42 -16.76 -2.96 10.76
C GLN A 42 -15.73 -3.58 9.83
N VAL A 43 -15.15 -2.80 8.91
CA VAL A 43 -14.14 -3.30 7.95
C VAL A 43 -12.92 -3.86 8.68
N ALA A 44 -12.45 -3.18 9.73
CA ALA A 44 -11.34 -3.69 10.50
C ALA A 44 -11.68 -5.01 11.22
N ALA A 45 -12.90 -5.16 11.75
CA ALA A 45 -13.34 -6.40 12.37
C ALA A 45 -13.45 -7.54 11.34
N ASP A 46 -14.02 -7.27 10.17
CA ASP A 46 -14.22 -8.26 9.10
C ASP A 46 -12.89 -8.88 8.64
N PHE A 47 -11.81 -8.10 8.60
CA PHE A 47 -10.47 -8.55 8.22
C PHE A 47 -9.53 -8.85 9.41
N GLY A 48 -10.04 -8.76 10.65
CA GLY A 48 -9.27 -8.96 11.87
C GLY A 48 -8.05 -8.04 11.96
N LEU A 49 -8.22 -6.77 11.57
CA LEU A 49 -7.19 -5.74 11.54
C LEU A 49 -7.24 -4.92 12.83
N PRO A 50 -6.14 -4.82 13.59
CA PRO A 50 -6.12 -3.99 14.78
C PRO A 50 -6.17 -2.51 14.38
N ARG A 51 -6.97 -1.71 15.10
CA ARG A 51 -7.08 -0.26 14.88
C ARG A 51 -6.32 0.51 15.95
N GLY A 52 -5.64 1.57 15.54
CA GLY A 52 -4.90 2.44 16.43
C GLY A 52 -4.14 3.53 15.70
N LYS A 53 -3.73 4.55 16.44
CA LYS A 53 -2.99 5.72 15.93
C LYS A 53 -1.60 5.35 15.38
N ASP A 54 -1.09 4.21 15.82
CA ASP A 54 0.22 3.62 15.54
C ASP A 54 0.12 2.31 14.74
N LYS A 55 -1.01 2.10 14.06
CA LYS A 55 -1.30 0.88 13.29
C LYS A 55 -1.62 1.23 11.86
N ALA A 56 -0.90 0.61 10.94
CA ALA A 56 -1.07 0.77 9.52
C ALA A 56 -1.02 -0.59 8.82
N MET A 57 -1.27 -0.57 7.52
CA MET A 57 -1.27 -1.76 6.69
C MET A 57 -0.71 -1.43 5.33
N LEU A 58 0.19 -2.28 4.85
CA LEU A 58 0.60 -2.30 3.47
C LEU A 58 -0.41 -3.13 2.68
N THR A 59 -1.02 -2.51 1.68
CA THR A 59 -1.89 -3.17 0.71
C THR A 59 -1.08 -3.47 -0.54
N LEU A 60 -1.17 -4.68 -1.08
CA LEU A 60 -0.48 -5.09 -2.30
C LEU A 60 -1.47 -5.74 -3.26
N SER A 61 -1.32 -5.47 -4.54
CA SER A 61 -1.95 -6.25 -5.61
C SER A 61 -1.09 -6.23 -6.85
N VAL A 62 -1.08 -7.34 -7.57
CA VAL A 62 -0.48 -7.39 -8.90
C VAL A 62 -1.58 -7.52 -9.93
N ARG A 63 -1.45 -6.86 -11.06
CA ARG A 63 -2.34 -7.04 -12.22
C ARG A 63 -1.52 -7.16 -13.49
N ASP A 64 -2.15 -7.66 -14.54
CA ASP A 64 -1.56 -7.62 -15.88
C ASP A 64 -1.52 -6.16 -16.36
N ALA A 65 -0.35 -5.69 -16.79
CA ALA A 65 -0.13 -4.30 -17.16
C ALA A 65 -0.71 -3.95 -18.54
N GLU A 66 -0.83 -4.95 -19.41
CA GLU A 66 -1.30 -4.82 -20.80
C GLU A 66 -2.70 -5.41 -21.03
N ALA A 67 -3.15 -6.31 -20.15
CA ALA A 67 -4.54 -6.71 -20.18
C ALA A 67 -5.35 -5.54 -19.61
N GLY A 68 -6.38 -5.08 -20.32
CA GLY A 68 -7.31 -4.07 -19.77
C GLY A 68 -8.07 -4.52 -18.51
N ASP A 69 -7.68 -5.64 -17.90
CA ASP A 69 -8.20 -6.12 -16.63
C ASP A 69 -7.55 -5.35 -15.48
N ILE A 70 -8.39 -4.63 -14.75
CA ILE A 70 -7.98 -3.83 -13.59
C ILE A 70 -7.98 -4.63 -12.28
N GLN A 71 -8.44 -5.89 -12.32
CA GLN A 71 -8.58 -6.72 -11.12
C GLN A 71 -7.24 -7.29 -10.67
N GLY A 72 -7.03 -7.35 -9.35
CA GLY A 72 -5.85 -7.97 -8.77
C GLY A 72 -5.83 -9.48 -9.03
N ARG A 73 -4.69 -9.99 -9.50
CA ARG A 73 -4.40 -11.40 -9.73
C ARG A 73 -3.78 -12.03 -8.47
N PRO A 74 -4.05 -13.32 -8.17
CA PRO A 74 -3.35 -14.03 -7.11
C PRO A 74 -1.83 -14.06 -7.32
N MET A 75 -1.06 -14.09 -6.24
CA MET A 75 0.38 -14.26 -6.29
C MET A 75 0.88 -15.02 -5.07
N ALA A 76 1.95 -15.81 -5.25
CA ALA A 76 2.74 -16.24 -4.10
C ALA A 76 3.58 -15.05 -3.65
N ILE A 77 3.58 -14.74 -2.35
CA ILE A 77 4.34 -13.61 -1.81
C ILE A 77 4.90 -13.95 -0.44
N SER A 78 6.15 -13.54 -0.22
CA SER A 78 6.80 -13.61 1.09
C SER A 78 7.82 -12.48 1.23
N GLY A 79 8.11 -12.08 2.46
CA GLY A 79 9.09 -11.04 2.69
C GLY A 79 9.17 -10.62 4.14
N ARG A 80 9.80 -9.47 4.36
CA ARG A 80 10.09 -8.92 5.68
C ARG A 80 9.83 -7.41 5.71
N SER A 81 9.55 -6.92 6.90
CA SER A 81 9.52 -5.49 7.18
C SER A 81 10.37 -5.19 8.41
N TRP A 82 10.95 -4.00 8.46
CA TRP A 82 11.77 -3.57 9.60
C TRP A 82 11.81 -2.07 9.73
N ASP A 83 12.08 -1.64 10.95
CA ASP A 83 12.40 -0.28 11.33
C ASP A 83 13.88 -0.21 11.79
N LEU A 84 14.29 0.88 12.44
CA LEU A 84 15.69 1.03 12.89
C LEU A 84 16.02 0.21 14.17
N ILE A 85 15.02 -0.35 14.83
CA ILE A 85 15.05 -1.06 16.12
C ILE A 85 14.63 -2.53 15.94
N ASN A 86 13.51 -2.80 15.28
CA ASN A 86 12.90 -4.11 15.15
C ASN A 86 12.76 -4.54 13.68
N GLY A 87 12.67 -5.86 13.45
CA GLY A 87 12.37 -6.40 12.14
C GLY A 87 11.89 -7.84 12.20
N GLY A 88 11.18 -8.26 11.17
CA GLY A 88 10.62 -9.60 11.13
C GLY A 88 9.98 -9.93 9.78
N PRO A 89 9.52 -11.19 9.61
CA PRO A 89 8.73 -11.56 8.44
C PRO A 89 7.42 -10.76 8.40
N MET A 90 6.92 -10.52 7.20
CA MET A 90 5.61 -9.90 7.01
C MET A 90 4.50 -10.89 7.36
N GLU A 91 3.52 -10.46 8.15
CA GLU A 91 2.27 -11.20 8.34
C GLU A 91 1.33 -10.89 7.16
N ILE A 92 1.35 -11.76 6.14
CA ILE A 92 0.61 -11.53 4.91
C ILE A 92 -0.77 -12.20 5.00
N LYS A 93 -1.83 -11.42 4.82
CA LYS A 93 -3.21 -11.89 4.72
C LYS A 93 -3.71 -11.74 3.28
N GLU A 94 -4.09 -12.84 2.64
CA GLU A 94 -4.73 -12.81 1.33
C GLU A 94 -6.23 -12.50 1.48
N VAL A 95 -6.74 -11.59 0.66
CA VAL A 95 -8.15 -11.22 0.58
C VAL A 95 -8.63 -11.41 -0.85
N ARG A 96 -9.73 -12.15 -1.01
CA ARG A 96 -10.39 -12.40 -2.30
C ARG A 96 -11.77 -11.78 -2.33
N GLU A 97 -11.99 -10.85 -3.24
CA GLU A 97 -13.28 -10.20 -3.49
C GLU A 97 -13.70 -10.43 -4.94
N GLY A 98 -14.61 -11.39 -5.14
CA GLY A 98 -15.04 -11.80 -6.48
C GLY A 98 -13.86 -12.35 -7.30
N ARG A 99 -13.42 -11.59 -8.32
CA ARG A 99 -12.27 -11.95 -9.18
C ARG A 99 -10.97 -11.27 -8.75
N ALA A 100 -11.02 -10.37 -7.77
CA ALA A 100 -9.89 -9.57 -7.36
C ALA A 100 -9.21 -10.20 -6.14
N THR A 101 -7.87 -10.26 -6.17
CA THR A 101 -7.05 -10.70 -5.04
C THR A 101 -6.11 -9.58 -4.61
N TYR A 102 -6.10 -9.32 -3.30
CA TYR A 102 -5.23 -8.33 -2.67
C TYR A 102 -4.56 -8.95 -1.44
N TYR A 103 -3.43 -8.39 -1.06
CA TYR A 103 -2.65 -8.85 0.08
C TYR A 103 -2.50 -7.71 1.09
N LEU A 104 -2.81 -8.03 2.33
CA LEU A 104 -2.84 -7.11 3.45
C LEU A 104 -1.73 -7.48 4.42
N VAL A 105 -0.83 -6.54 4.70
CA VAL A 105 0.26 -6.72 5.64
C VAL A 105 0.10 -5.70 6.76
N PRO A 106 -0.63 -6.03 7.85
CA PRO A 106 -0.74 -5.15 9.00
C PRO A 106 0.59 -5.06 9.76
N PHE A 107 0.87 -3.89 10.32
CA PHE A 107 2.03 -3.67 11.19
C PHE A 107 1.79 -2.50 12.15
N GLU A 108 2.51 -2.53 13.27
CA GLU A 108 2.61 -1.40 14.20
C GLU A 108 3.85 -0.57 13.88
N PHE A 109 3.80 0.74 14.16
CA PHE A 109 4.88 1.67 13.87
C PHE A 109 5.04 2.75 14.96
N LEU A 110 6.25 3.27 15.09
CA LEU A 110 6.59 4.40 15.95
C LEU A 110 6.31 5.73 15.24
N ASP A 111 6.07 6.80 16.01
CA ASP A 111 5.88 8.11 15.40
C ASP A 111 7.16 8.57 14.69
N GLN A 112 7.01 9.14 13.49
CA GLN A 112 8.10 9.62 12.63
C GLN A 112 9.12 8.54 12.25
N GLU A 113 8.67 7.29 12.13
CA GLU A 113 9.51 6.14 11.76
C GLU A 113 9.66 6.01 10.24
N TYR A 114 10.84 5.57 9.80
CA TYR A 114 11.00 4.95 8.48
C TYR A 114 10.78 3.45 8.57
N ARG A 115 9.77 2.95 7.84
CA ARG A 115 9.50 1.54 7.66
C ARG A 115 10.04 1.08 6.31
N PHE A 116 10.79 -0.02 6.33
CA PHE A 116 11.32 -0.67 5.15
C PHE A 116 10.55 -1.95 4.87
N PHE A 117 10.33 -2.23 3.59
CA PHE A 117 9.71 -3.46 3.10
C PHE A 117 10.62 -4.07 2.03
N GLU A 118 10.77 -5.39 2.09
CA GLU A 118 11.46 -6.18 1.08
C GLU A 118 10.73 -7.51 0.93
N PHE A 119 10.32 -7.82 -0.29
CA PHE A 119 9.55 -9.01 -0.57
C PHE A 119 9.77 -9.50 -1.99
N THR A 120 9.53 -10.79 -2.15
CA THR A 120 9.52 -11.49 -3.42
C THR A 120 8.10 -11.93 -3.70
N PHE A 121 7.64 -11.72 -4.93
CA PHE A 121 6.33 -12.18 -5.37
C PHE A 121 6.37 -12.88 -6.73
N THR A 122 5.48 -13.84 -6.91
CA THR A 122 5.31 -14.62 -8.14
C THR A 122 3.84 -14.57 -8.53
N PRO A 123 3.47 -13.78 -9.56
CA PRO A 123 2.08 -13.74 -10.05
C PRO A 123 1.60 -15.12 -10.51
N GLU A 124 0.34 -15.45 -10.25
CA GLU A 124 -0.24 -16.73 -10.68
C GLU A 124 -0.21 -16.85 -12.22
N GLY A 125 0.41 -17.92 -12.72
CA GLY A 125 0.64 -18.14 -14.14
C GLY A 125 2.00 -17.65 -14.66
N SER A 126 2.82 -17.03 -13.79
CA SER A 126 4.22 -16.72 -14.06
C SER A 126 5.14 -17.77 -13.43
N ASP A 127 6.21 -18.14 -14.13
CA ASP A 127 7.35 -18.90 -13.55
C ASP A 127 8.45 -17.97 -13.02
N THR A 128 8.30 -16.65 -13.23
CA THR A 128 9.24 -15.61 -12.82
C THR A 128 8.80 -14.98 -11.51
N SER A 129 9.73 -14.93 -10.56
CA SER A 129 9.61 -14.17 -9.31
C SER A 129 10.26 -12.80 -9.43
N TYR A 130 9.66 -11.81 -8.78
CA TYR A 130 10.13 -10.44 -8.77
C TYR A 130 10.43 -9.99 -7.35
N ASP A 131 11.55 -9.30 -7.18
CA ASP A 131 11.94 -8.69 -5.90
C ASP A 131 11.58 -7.22 -5.90
N TYR A 132 11.00 -6.77 -4.79
CA TYR A 132 10.73 -5.35 -4.58
C TYR A 132 11.15 -4.89 -3.20
N LYS A 133 11.73 -3.70 -3.15
CA LYS A 133 12.15 -3.05 -1.92
C LYS A 133 11.80 -1.58 -1.97
N PHE A 134 11.11 -1.12 -0.94
CA PHE A 134 10.80 0.28 -0.77
C PHE A 134 10.83 0.67 0.71
N LYS A 135 10.80 1.97 0.96
CA LYS A 135 10.65 2.52 2.31
C LYS A 135 9.62 3.63 2.30
N THR A 136 8.98 3.82 3.43
CA THR A 136 8.01 4.90 3.64
C THR A 136 8.23 5.52 5.02
N GLN A 137 7.91 6.81 5.15
CA GLN A 137 7.91 7.48 6.43
C GLN A 137 6.48 7.53 6.96
N LEU A 138 6.32 7.25 8.26
CA LEU A 138 5.03 7.14 8.92
C LEU A 138 4.91 8.19 10.01
N TRP A 139 3.70 8.70 10.19
CA TRP A 139 3.35 9.63 11.26
C TRP A 139 2.17 9.07 12.00
N ARG A 140 2.22 9.17 13.32
CA ARG A 140 1.11 8.76 14.17
C ARG A 140 -0.11 9.59 13.80
N GLN A 141 -1.24 8.91 13.62
CA GLN A 141 -2.49 9.57 13.26
C GLN A 141 -3.18 10.12 14.51
N GLU A 142 -3.94 11.21 14.36
CA GLU A 142 -4.74 11.78 15.45
C GLU A 142 -5.98 10.95 15.81
#